data_AF-A0A1I7IZL8-F1
#
_entry.id   AF-A0A1I7IZL8-F1
#
_cell.length_a   1.000
_cell.length_b   1.000
_cell.length_c   1.000
_cell.angle_alpha   90.00
_cell.angle_beta   90.00
_cell.angle_gamma   90.00
#
_symmetry.space_group_name_H-M   'P 1'
#
loop_
_entity.id
_entity.type
_entity.pdbx_description
1 polymer ?
#
loop_
_entity_poly.entity_id
_entity_poly.type
_entity_poly.pdbx_seq_one_letter_code
_entity_poly.pdbx_strand_id
1 'polypeptide(L)'
;MYESVGKGIIFVGGVHGVGKTTLCSKIAKKYNINYYSSSNLISKLSDEKLRSDKLVKNINKNQDILIEATNRYITDDKSCLLDGHFCLINDKKNIEKVPISTFKRLKIKKIIIVTDKALNIVNRLYKRDNKKYSIDFINKFQIQEIEYAKYVSKVLDVLYEQISLDDKKMV
;
A
#
# COMPACT_ATOMS: atom_id res chain seq x y z
N MET A 1 -21.45 -3.46 -22.77
CA MET A 1 -21.26 -4.59 -21.84
C MET A 1 -20.12 -4.19 -20.91
N TYR A 2 -20.41 -3.68 -19.71
CA TYR A 2 -19.34 -3.33 -18.77
C TYR A 2 -18.77 -4.64 -18.24
N GLU A 3 -17.49 -4.91 -18.51
CA GLU A 3 -16.77 -5.96 -17.82
C GLU A 3 -17.03 -5.80 -16.32
N SER A 4 -17.64 -6.81 -15.72
CA SER A 4 -17.65 -6.94 -14.27
C SER A 4 -16.19 -6.90 -13.82
N VAL A 5 -15.75 -5.78 -13.26
CA VAL A 5 -14.42 -5.68 -12.64
C VAL A 5 -14.33 -6.86 -11.70
N GLY A 6 -13.49 -7.84 -12.04
CA GLY A 6 -13.40 -9.08 -11.30
C GLY A 6 -13.22 -8.79 -9.82
N LYS A 7 -14.03 -9.45 -8.98
CA LYS A 7 -13.97 -9.32 -7.53
C LYS A 7 -12.54 -9.56 -7.05
N GLY A 8 -12.01 -8.68 -6.20
CA GLY A 8 -10.67 -8.80 -5.65
C GLY A 8 -10.03 -7.48 -5.24
N ILE A 9 -8.79 -7.57 -4.75
CA ILE A 9 -8.07 -6.43 -4.19
C ILE A 9 -7.40 -5.62 -5.31
N ILE A 10 -7.70 -4.33 -5.35
CA ILE A 10 -6.89 -3.34 -6.06
C ILE A 10 -5.86 -2.82 -5.05
N PHE A 11 -4.61 -3.22 -5.21
CA PHE A 11 -3.54 -2.83 -4.30
C PHE A 11 -2.96 -1.48 -4.72
N VAL A 12 -3.00 -0.51 -3.82
CA VAL A 12 -2.52 0.86 -4.06
C VAL A 12 -1.21 1.07 -3.30
N GLY A 13 -0.10 1.04 -4.02
CA GLY A 13 1.25 1.23 -3.49
C GLY A 13 1.78 2.66 -3.68
N GLY A 14 2.95 2.93 -3.11
CA GLY A 14 3.61 4.23 -3.14
C GLY A 14 4.28 4.55 -1.82
N VAL A 15 5.26 5.44 -1.81
CA VAL A 15 6.03 5.77 -0.60
C VAL A 15 5.18 6.48 0.46
N HIS A 16 5.68 6.57 1.69
CA HIS A 16 5.03 7.32 2.76
C HIS A 16 4.93 8.81 2.38
N GLY A 17 3.80 9.45 2.68
CA GLY A 17 3.59 10.87 2.38
C GLY A 17 3.22 11.21 0.94
N VAL A 18 3.22 10.23 0.02
CA VAL A 18 2.87 10.46 -1.40
C VAL A 18 1.40 10.82 -1.61
N GLY A 19 0.49 10.46 -0.69
CA GLY A 19 -0.93 10.83 -0.77
C GLY A 19 -1.90 9.68 -1.07
N LYS A 20 -1.46 8.42 -0.98
CA LYS A 20 -2.28 7.21 -1.21
C LYS A 20 -3.61 7.25 -0.46
N THR A 21 -3.58 7.45 0.87
CA THR A 21 -4.76 7.47 1.72
C THR A 21 -5.78 8.51 1.25
N THR A 22 -5.33 9.71 0.88
CA THR A 22 -6.21 10.76 0.34
C THR A 22 -6.84 10.33 -0.98
N LEU A 23 -6.06 9.76 -1.89
CA LEU A 23 -6.56 9.26 -3.18
C LEU A 23 -7.56 8.13 -2.99
N CYS A 24 -7.21 7.12 -2.18
CA CYS A 24 -8.06 5.96 -1.92
C CYS A 24 -9.39 6.35 -1.28
N SER A 25 -9.37 7.24 -0.27
CA SER A 25 -10.59 7.75 0.36
C SER A 25 -11.50 8.48 -0.63
N LYS A 26 -10.93 9.27 -1.55
CA LYS A 26 -11.71 9.96 -2.59
C LYS A 26 -12.34 8.97 -3.58
N ILE A 27 -11.58 7.99 -4.06
CA ILE A 27 -12.06 6.94 -4.98
C ILE A 27 -13.15 6.11 -4.30
N ALA A 28 -12.89 5.66 -3.06
CA ALA A 28 -13.84 4.89 -2.25
C ALA A 28 -15.18 5.59 -2.12
N LYS A 29 -15.15 6.89 -1.76
CA LYS A 29 -16.37 7.70 -1.66
C LYS A 29 -17.08 7.90 -3.00
N LYS A 30 -16.33 8.16 -4.07
CA LYS A 30 -16.88 8.43 -5.42
C LYS A 30 -17.57 7.21 -6.03
N TYR A 31 -16.98 6.03 -5.86
CA TYR A 31 -17.44 4.78 -6.49
C TYR A 31 -18.15 3.84 -5.52
N ASN A 32 -18.34 4.25 -4.26
CA ASN A 32 -18.94 3.45 -3.19
C ASN A 32 -18.28 2.06 -3.04
N ILE A 33 -16.94 2.04 -3.03
CA ILE A 33 -16.14 0.82 -2.81
C ILE A 33 -15.45 0.86 -1.46
N ASN A 34 -15.19 -0.31 -0.88
CA ASN A 34 -14.50 -0.40 0.40
C ASN A 34 -13.02 0.01 0.24
N TYR A 35 -12.51 0.70 1.25
CA TYR A 35 -11.11 1.06 1.38
C TYR A 35 -10.56 0.57 2.70
N TYR A 36 -9.39 -0.08 2.62
CA TYR A 36 -8.64 -0.55 3.77
C TYR A 36 -7.21 -0.04 3.69
N SER A 37 -6.64 0.23 4.85
CA SER A 37 -5.21 0.50 4.97
C SER A 37 -4.50 -0.69 5.58
N SER A 38 -3.39 -1.13 4.97
CA SER A 38 -2.60 -2.26 5.46
C SER A 38 -2.13 -2.04 6.89
N SER A 39 -1.67 -0.83 7.24
CA SER A 39 -1.24 -0.52 8.60
C SER A 39 -2.39 -0.57 9.60
N ASN A 40 -3.58 -0.12 9.23
CA ASN A 40 -4.75 -0.17 10.11
C ASN A 40 -5.25 -1.60 10.30
N LEU A 41 -5.25 -2.42 9.24
CA LEU A 41 -5.59 -3.84 9.33
C LEU A 41 -4.63 -4.59 10.25
N ILE A 42 -3.32 -4.34 10.11
CA ILE A 42 -2.29 -4.93 10.97
C ILE A 42 -2.50 -4.48 12.42
N SER A 43 -2.67 -3.18 12.67
CA SER A 43 -2.88 -2.65 14.03
C SER A 43 -4.11 -3.26 14.68
N LYS A 44 -5.25 -3.25 13.97
CA LYS A 44 -6.51 -3.79 14.49
C LYS A 44 -6.38 -5.25 14.93
N LEU A 45 -5.82 -6.09 14.06
CA LEU A 45 -5.64 -7.50 14.39
C LEU A 45 -4.59 -7.72 15.50
N SER A 46 -3.53 -6.91 15.52
CA SER A 46 -2.51 -6.96 16.57
C SER A 46 -3.10 -6.61 17.93
N ASP A 47 -3.91 -5.56 18.03
CA ASP A 47 -4.58 -5.15 19.26
C ASP A 47 -5.55 -6.22 19.76
N GLU A 48 -6.31 -6.86 18.86
CA GLU A 48 -7.16 -8.01 19.21
C GLU A 48 -6.35 -9.21 19.71
N LYS A 49 -5.17 -9.47 19.11
CA LYS A 49 -4.26 -10.55 19.54
C LYS A 49 -3.58 -10.26 20.88
N LEU A 50 -3.24 -9.00 21.14
CA LEU A 50 -2.71 -8.57 22.44
C LEU A 50 -3.74 -8.72 23.55
N ARG A 51 -5.00 -8.37 23.29
CA ARG A 51 -6.11 -8.61 24.24
C ARG A 51 -6.39 -10.10 24.49
N SER A 52 -5.87 -10.99 23.64
CA SER A 52 -5.96 -12.45 23.77
C SER A 52 -4.60 -13.13 24.06
N ASP A 53 -3.66 -12.38 24.65
CA ASP A 53 -2.34 -12.82 25.17
C ASP A 53 -1.34 -13.40 24.14
N LYS A 54 -1.51 -13.13 22.84
CA LYS A 54 -0.55 -13.57 21.79
C LYS A 54 0.33 -12.41 21.31
N LEU A 55 1.52 -12.27 21.89
CA LEU A 55 2.52 -11.25 21.53
C LEU A 55 3.18 -11.52 20.17
N VAL A 56 3.13 -10.52 19.29
CA VAL A 56 3.72 -10.63 17.94
C VAL A 56 4.52 -9.36 17.60
N LYS A 57 5.82 -9.35 17.97
CA LYS A 57 6.81 -8.34 17.52
C LYS A 57 7.76 -8.96 16.51
N ASN A 58 7.47 -8.93 15.20
CA ASN A 58 8.49 -9.17 14.16
C ASN A 58 8.01 -8.77 12.75
N ILE A 59 8.91 -8.35 11.86
CA ILE A 59 8.55 -7.85 10.51
C ILE A 59 7.94 -8.93 9.60
N ASN A 60 8.46 -10.16 9.62
CA ASN A 60 7.83 -11.29 8.93
C ASN A 60 6.42 -11.57 9.49
N LYS A 61 6.23 -11.33 10.78
CA LYS A 61 4.92 -11.45 11.41
C LYS A 61 3.95 -10.36 10.95
N ASN A 62 4.41 -9.16 10.60
CA ASN A 62 3.50 -8.11 10.10
C ASN A 62 2.82 -8.51 8.79
N GLN A 63 3.55 -9.17 7.87
CA GLN A 63 2.94 -9.60 6.62
C GLN A 63 2.01 -10.79 6.82
N ASP A 64 2.33 -11.70 7.72
CA ASP A 64 1.38 -12.76 8.11
C ASP A 64 0.13 -12.21 8.79
N ILE A 65 0.28 -11.22 9.68
CA ILE A 65 -0.85 -10.49 10.29
C ILE A 65 -1.66 -9.80 9.19
N LEU A 66 -1.02 -9.17 8.21
CA LEU A 66 -1.73 -8.53 7.10
C LEU A 66 -2.57 -9.56 6.33
N ILE A 67 -1.99 -10.70 5.96
CA ILE A 67 -2.73 -11.76 5.25
C ILE A 67 -3.92 -12.23 6.08
N GLU A 68 -3.72 -12.51 7.37
CA GLU A 68 -4.79 -12.94 8.26
C GLU A 68 -5.88 -11.87 8.40
N ALA A 69 -5.49 -10.60 8.56
CA ALA A 69 -6.41 -9.48 8.65
C ALA A 69 -7.20 -9.31 7.34
N THR A 70 -6.56 -9.46 6.18
CA THR A 70 -7.28 -9.42 4.90
C THR A 70 -8.27 -10.56 4.78
N ASN A 71 -7.90 -11.79 5.12
CA ASN A 71 -8.81 -12.94 5.09
C ASN A 71 -9.99 -12.79 6.07
N ARG A 72 -9.80 -12.05 7.17
CA ARG A 72 -10.82 -11.88 8.21
C ARG A 72 -11.76 -10.70 7.94
N TYR A 73 -11.25 -9.58 7.42
CA TYR A 73 -12.00 -8.33 7.33
C TYR A 73 -12.39 -7.92 5.91
N ILE A 74 -11.79 -8.51 4.88
CA ILE A 74 -12.13 -8.26 3.49
C ILE A 74 -12.98 -9.43 3.01
N THR A 75 -14.20 -9.14 2.57
CA THR A 75 -15.13 -10.13 2.05
C THR A 75 -14.91 -10.35 0.55
N ASP A 76 -14.95 -11.61 0.11
CA ASP A 76 -14.69 -12.00 -1.29
C ASP A 76 -15.82 -11.56 -2.27
N ASP A 77 -16.89 -10.93 -1.78
CA ASP A 77 -18.08 -10.57 -2.57
C ASP A 77 -17.95 -9.23 -3.33
N LYS A 78 -17.02 -8.35 -2.95
CA LYS A 78 -16.84 -7.00 -3.52
C LYS A 78 -15.38 -6.67 -3.79
N SER A 79 -15.14 -5.83 -4.80
CA SER A 79 -13.82 -5.23 -5.01
C SER A 79 -13.54 -4.15 -3.98
N CYS A 80 -12.29 -4.06 -3.53
CA CYS A 80 -11.85 -3.06 -2.56
C CYS A 80 -10.48 -2.48 -2.90
N LEU A 81 -10.19 -1.31 -2.35
CA LEU A 81 -8.85 -0.73 -2.32
C LEU A 81 -8.12 -1.19 -1.06
N LEU A 82 -6.89 -1.67 -1.22
CA LEU A 82 -5.96 -1.89 -0.12
C LEU A 82 -4.75 -0.99 -0.31
N ASP A 83 -4.60 0.05 0.52
CA ASP A 83 -3.38 0.86 0.51
C ASP A 83 -2.25 0.18 1.27
N GLY A 84 -1.03 0.28 0.73
CA GLY A 84 0.13 -0.38 1.29
C GLY A 84 1.42 0.05 0.63
N HIS A 85 2.42 -0.80 0.76
CA HIS A 85 3.78 -0.55 0.29
C HIS A 85 4.36 -1.80 -0.35
N PHE A 86 5.12 -1.62 -1.43
CA PHE A 86 5.93 -2.66 -2.04
C PHE A 86 7.29 -2.79 -1.38
N CYS A 87 7.83 -1.67 -0.89
CA CYS A 87 9.08 -1.57 -0.18
C CYS A 87 8.86 -0.88 1.17
N LEU A 88 9.54 -1.35 2.20
CA LEU A 88 9.49 -0.81 3.56
C LEU A 88 10.87 -0.26 3.96
N ILE A 89 10.90 0.60 4.97
CA ILE A 89 12.14 1.04 5.60
C ILE A 89 12.35 0.18 6.83
N ASN A 90 13.48 -0.53 6.91
CA ASN A 90 13.81 -1.35 8.08
C ASN A 90 14.49 -0.52 9.19
N ASP A 91 14.75 -1.16 10.33
CA ASP A 91 15.34 -0.50 11.51
C ASP A 91 16.73 0.11 11.23
N LYS A 92 17.43 -0.39 10.21
CA LYS A 92 18.72 0.13 9.74
C LYS A 92 18.57 1.29 8.73
N LYS A 93 17.35 1.80 8.52
CA LYS A 93 16.98 2.85 7.55
C LYS A 93 17.24 2.46 6.09
N ASN A 94 17.36 1.16 5.80
CA ASN A 94 17.50 0.66 4.44
C ASN A 94 16.14 0.36 3.85
N ILE A 95 16.02 0.52 2.53
CA ILE A 95 14.83 0.14 1.78
C ILE A 95 14.86 -1.36 1.54
N GLU A 96 13.80 -2.05 1.91
CA GLU A 96 13.67 -3.50 1.83
C GLU A 96 12.37 -3.88 1.12
N LYS A 97 12.46 -4.80 0.17
CA LYS A 97 11.30 -5.28 -0.59
C LYS A 97 10.42 -6.16 0.30
N VAL A 98 9.12 -5.94 0.27
CA VAL A 98 8.15 -6.85 0.88
C VAL A 98 8.22 -8.20 0.15
N PRO A 99 8.25 -9.35 0.84
CA PRO A 99 8.33 -10.66 0.19
C PRO A 99 7.25 -10.86 -0.88
N ILE A 100 7.63 -11.40 -2.04
CA ILE A 100 6.69 -11.68 -3.15
C ILE A 100 5.55 -12.62 -2.73
N SER A 101 5.81 -13.51 -1.76
CA SER A 101 4.81 -14.42 -1.19
C SER A 101 3.65 -13.68 -0.52
N THR A 102 3.87 -12.49 0.05
CA THR A 102 2.82 -11.64 0.60
C THR A 102 1.82 -11.28 -0.49
N PHE A 103 2.29 -10.76 -1.63
CA PHE A 103 1.41 -10.34 -2.72
C PHE A 103 0.70 -11.52 -3.40
N LYS A 104 1.36 -12.68 -3.51
CA LYS A 104 0.72 -13.93 -3.97
C LYS A 104 -0.46 -14.35 -3.10
N ARG A 105 -0.40 -14.09 -1.79
CA ARG A 105 -1.46 -14.44 -0.82
C ARG A 105 -2.58 -13.40 -0.73
N LEU A 106 -2.33 -12.15 -1.10
CA LEU A 106 -3.31 -11.05 -1.04
C LEU A 106 -4.39 -11.11 -2.14
N LYS A 107 -4.38 -12.11 -3.03
CA LYS A 107 -5.35 -12.24 -4.15
C LYS A 107 -5.54 -10.93 -4.94
N ILE A 108 -4.44 -10.23 -5.22
CA ILE A 108 -4.45 -8.94 -5.93
C ILE A 108 -4.94 -9.15 -7.37
N LYS A 109 -5.77 -8.23 -7.87
CA LYS A 109 -6.27 -8.22 -9.26
C LYS A 109 -5.73 -7.08 -10.09
N LYS A 110 -5.34 -5.98 -9.43
CA LYS A 110 -4.74 -4.81 -10.07
C LYS A 110 -3.80 -4.12 -9.10
N ILE A 111 -2.72 -3.58 -9.63
CA ILE A 111 -1.77 -2.74 -8.91
C ILE A 111 -1.89 -1.32 -9.44
N ILE A 112 -2.00 -0.37 -8.52
CA ILE A 112 -1.88 1.06 -8.81
C ILE A 112 -0.70 1.58 -8.00
N ILE A 113 0.26 2.24 -8.64
CA ILE A 113 1.33 2.96 -7.93
C ILE A 113 1.07 4.46 -7.98
N VAL A 114 1.14 5.10 -6.81
CA VAL A 114 1.01 6.56 -6.68
C VAL A 114 2.39 7.17 -6.55
N THR A 115 2.69 8.15 -7.40
CA THR A 115 3.95 8.88 -7.42
C THR A 115 3.75 10.39 -7.30
N ASP A 116 4.79 11.09 -6.87
CA ASP A 116 4.84 12.56 -6.81
C ASP A 116 6.31 13.01 -6.83
N LYS A 117 6.57 14.31 -7.05
CA LYS A 117 7.91 14.88 -6.92
C LYS A 117 8.42 14.65 -5.51
N ALA A 118 9.65 14.14 -5.37
CA ALA A 118 10.23 13.86 -4.05
C ALA A 118 10.25 15.09 -3.14
N LEU A 119 10.44 16.29 -3.70
CA LEU A 119 10.32 17.54 -2.94
C LEU A 119 8.93 17.72 -2.29
N ASN A 120 7.85 17.43 -3.02
CA ASN A 120 6.49 17.49 -2.49
C ASN A 120 6.28 16.47 -1.36
N ILE A 121 6.80 15.26 -1.55
CA ILE A 121 6.72 14.18 -0.56
C ILE A 121 7.48 14.56 0.71
N VAL A 122 8.72 15.03 0.59
CA VAL A 122 9.54 15.51 1.72
C VAL A 122 8.82 16.63 2.47
N ASN A 123 8.28 17.62 1.75
CA ASN A 123 7.55 18.72 2.36
C ASN A 123 6.30 18.25 3.14
N ARG A 124 5.56 17.28 2.61
CA ARG A 124 4.41 16.68 3.31
C ARG A 124 4.84 15.90 4.56
N LEU A 125 5.88 15.09 4.46
CA LEU A 125 6.42 14.31 5.59
C LEU A 125 6.95 15.22 6.70
N TYR A 126 7.64 16.30 6.34
CA TYR A 126 8.13 17.28 7.30
C TYR A 126 6.98 17.96 8.05
N LYS A 127 5.95 18.44 7.32
CA LYS A 127 4.77 19.09 7.92
C LYS A 127 3.98 18.18 8.86
N ARG A 128 3.88 16.89 8.54
CA ARG A 128 3.05 15.93 9.29
C ARG A 128 3.78 15.33 10.48
N ASP A 129 5.01 14.87 10.29
CA ASP A 129 5.72 14.01 11.25
C ASP A 129 6.97 14.69 11.84
N ASN A 130 7.30 15.91 11.41
CA ASN A 130 8.59 16.57 11.68
C ASN A 130 9.82 15.71 11.31
N LYS A 131 9.65 14.74 10.41
CA LYS A 131 10.72 13.84 9.96
C LYS A 131 11.45 14.45 8.76
N LYS A 132 12.76 14.60 8.88
CA LYS A 132 13.64 15.06 7.79
C LYS A 132 14.18 13.86 7.02
N TYR A 133 13.55 13.56 5.88
CA TYR A 133 14.12 12.68 4.86
C TYR A 133 14.85 13.53 3.80
N SER A 134 15.97 13.05 3.27
CA SER A 134 16.59 13.70 2.12
C SER A 134 15.78 13.45 0.86
N ILE A 135 15.81 14.42 -0.07
CA ILE A 135 15.16 14.29 -1.38
C ILE A 135 15.71 13.06 -2.12
N ASP A 136 17.03 12.85 -2.07
CA ASP A 136 17.68 11.70 -2.71
C ASP A 136 17.21 10.36 -2.15
N PHE A 137 17.01 10.27 -0.83
CA PHE A 137 16.48 9.07 -0.21
C PHE A 137 15.05 8.79 -0.68
N ILE A 138 14.18 9.81 -0.69
CA ILE A 138 12.80 9.67 -1.16
C ILE A 138 12.75 9.31 -2.65
N ASN A 139 13.61 9.90 -3.47
CA ASN A 139 13.75 9.53 -4.89
C ASN A 139 14.15 8.07 -5.04
N LYS A 140 15.20 7.62 -4.34
CA LYS A 140 15.64 6.21 -4.35
C LYS A 140 14.53 5.27 -3.89
N PHE A 141 13.81 5.62 -2.83
CA PHE A 141 12.71 4.83 -2.30
C PHE A 141 11.57 4.72 -3.31
N GLN A 142 11.19 5.83 -3.94
CA GLN A 142 10.13 5.84 -4.94
C GLN A 142 10.51 5.04 -6.19
N ILE A 143 11.75 5.12 -6.66
CA ILE A 143 12.24 4.30 -7.78
C ILE A 143 12.14 2.81 -7.43
N GLN A 144 12.64 2.38 -6.28
CA GLN A 144 12.59 0.98 -5.87
C GLN A 144 11.15 0.48 -5.68
N GLU A 145 10.27 1.33 -5.14
CA GLU A 145 8.84 1.04 -5.00
C GLU A 145 8.19 0.78 -6.39
N ILE A 146 8.45 1.65 -7.37
CA ILE A 146 7.93 1.52 -8.74
C ILE A 146 8.47 0.27 -9.43
N GLU A 147 9.78 0.07 -9.41
CA GLU A 147 10.43 -1.08 -10.05
C GLU A 147 9.92 -2.38 -9.47
N TYR A 148 9.78 -2.45 -8.14
CA TYR A 148 9.29 -3.65 -7.49
C TYR A 148 7.80 -3.88 -7.73
N ALA A 149 6.96 -2.83 -7.75
CA ALA A 149 5.56 -2.94 -8.13
C ALA A 149 5.38 -3.51 -9.55
N LYS A 150 6.19 -3.06 -10.51
CA LYS A 150 6.22 -3.60 -11.89
C LYS A 150 6.68 -5.07 -11.92
N TYR A 151 7.64 -5.43 -11.08
CA TYR A 151 8.06 -6.83 -10.95
C TYR A 151 6.92 -7.70 -10.38
N VAL A 152 6.27 -7.25 -9.30
CA VAL A 152 5.15 -7.96 -8.68
C VAL A 152 4.00 -8.12 -9.67
N SER A 153 3.67 -7.08 -10.46
CA SER A 153 2.59 -7.16 -11.44
C SER A 153 2.86 -8.22 -12.51
N LYS A 154 4.11 -8.31 -12.99
CA LYS A 154 4.53 -9.35 -13.95
C LYS A 154 4.46 -10.75 -13.34
N VAL A 155 4.91 -10.92 -12.10
CA VAL A 155 4.90 -12.23 -11.42
C VAL A 155 3.48 -12.72 -11.13
N LEU A 156 2.55 -11.82 -10.83
CA LEU A 156 1.16 -12.15 -10.55
C LEU A 156 0.27 -12.16 -11.79
N ASP A 157 0.78 -11.73 -12.94
CA ASP A 157 0.03 -11.52 -14.17
C ASP A 157 -1.21 -10.63 -13.96
N VAL A 158 -0.99 -9.45 -13.38
CA VAL A 158 -2.03 -8.47 -13.07
C VAL A 158 -1.75 -7.11 -13.71
N LEU A 159 -2.82 -6.37 -13.99
CA LEU A 159 -2.72 -5.01 -14.52
C LEU A 159 -1.95 -4.10 -13.56
N TYR A 160 -1.07 -3.29 -14.15
CA TYR A 160 -0.31 -2.26 -13.46
C TYR A 160 -0.66 -0.90 -14.04
N GLU A 161 -0.92 0.07 -13.17
CA GLU A 161 -1.14 1.48 -13.54
C GLU A 161 -0.33 2.39 -12.62
N GLN A 162 0.17 3.50 -13.17
CA GLN A 162 0.90 4.51 -12.43
C GLN A 162 0.17 5.85 -12.51
N ILE A 163 -0.04 6.48 -11.36
CA ILE A 163 -0.70 7.78 -11.22
C ILE A 163 0.30 8.75 -10.59
N SER A 164 0.64 9.82 -11.31
CA SER A 164 1.48 10.90 -10.79
C SER A 164 0.63 12.08 -10.31
N LEU A 165 0.87 12.53 -9.07
CA LEU A 165 0.11 13.63 -8.45
C LEU A 165 0.72 15.02 -8.68
N ASP A 166 1.93 15.09 -9.25
CA ASP A 166 2.56 16.34 -9.66
C ASP A 166 2.02 16.87 -11.00
N ASP A 167 1.46 15.97 -11.81
CA ASP A 167 0.64 16.32 -12.95
C ASP A 167 -0.71 16.84 -12.43
N LYS A 168 -0.81 18.16 -12.27
CA LYS A 168 -2.04 18.89 -11.91
C LYS A 168 -3.13 18.81 -13.00
N LYS A 169 -3.40 17.62 -13.55
CA LYS A 169 -4.55 17.32 -14.41
C LYS A 169 -5.40 16.22 -13.77
N MET A 170 -5.88 16.47 -12.56
CA MET A 170 -6.99 15.70 -12.00
C MET A 170 -7.96 16.63 -11.26
N VAL A 171 -8.55 17.56 -12.02
CA VAL A 171 -9.95 18.01 -11.88
C VAL A 171 -10.46 18.30 -13.29
#